data_AF-A0A7C6EYW2-F1
#
_entry.id   AF-A0A7C6EYW2-F1
#
_cell.length_a   1.000
_cell.length_b   1.000
_cell.length_c   1.000
_cell.angle_alpha   90.00
_cell.angle_beta   90.00
_cell.angle_gamma   90.00
#
_symmetry.space_group_name_H-M   'P 1'
#
loop_
_entity.id
_entity.type
_entity.pdbx_description
1 polymer ?
#
loop_
_entity_poly.entity_id
_entity_poly.type
_entity_poly.pdbx_seq_one_letter_code
_entity_poly.pdbx_strand_id
1 'polypeptide(L)'
;MMSNRSRAVILLALVLIVVVAIGWWFWFRPQPLPEGLIQANGRFEGDHYTVASRVPGRVVALLAREGDAVTRGQLLVRLDDARLRARLDQARQAVAA
;
A
#
# COMPACT_ATOMS: atom_id res chain seq x y z
N MET A 1 -2.84 -40.09 -55.21
CA MET A 1 -4.29 -39.78 -55.14
C MET A 1 -4.83 -40.27 -53.82
N MET A 2 -5.04 -39.38 -52.84
CA MET A 2 -5.64 -39.77 -51.56
C MET A 2 -7.09 -40.19 -51.80
N SER A 3 -7.47 -41.39 -51.37
CA SER A 3 -8.84 -41.90 -51.49
C SER A 3 -9.84 -40.96 -50.81
N ASN A 4 -11.07 -40.86 -51.33
CA ASN A 4 -12.12 -39.99 -50.77
C ASN A 4 -12.38 -40.25 -49.26
N ARG A 5 -12.11 -41.47 -48.78
CA ARG A 5 -12.21 -41.85 -47.37
C ARG A 5 -11.15 -41.14 -46.51
N SER A 6 -9.91 -41.05 -46.98
CA SER A 6 -8.82 -40.35 -46.26
C SER A 6 -9.07 -38.84 -46.17
N ARG A 7 -9.64 -38.23 -47.22
CA ARG A 7 -10.05 -36.81 -47.21
C ARG A 7 -11.19 -36.56 -46.22
N ALA A 8 -12.18 -37.45 -46.17
CA ALA A 8 -13.27 -37.36 -45.21
C ALA A 8 -12.80 -37.47 -43.75
N VAL A 9 -11.85 -38.36 -43.47
CA VAL A 9 -11.26 -38.52 -42.12
C VAL A 9 -10.47 -37.27 -41.72
N ILE A 10 -9.70 -36.67 -42.63
CA ILE A 10 -8.95 -35.44 -42.37
C ILE A 10 -9.90 -34.27 -42.10
N LEU A 11 -10.98 -34.14 -42.89
CA LEU A 11 -12.00 -33.11 -42.67
C LEU A 11 -12.70 -33.29 -41.33
N LEU A 12 -13.05 -34.53 -40.95
CA LEU A 12 -13.67 -34.82 -39.66
C LEU A 12 -12.75 -34.46 -38.49
N ALA A 13 -11.48 -34.82 -38.57
CA ALA A 13 -10.47 -34.48 -37.56
C ALA A 13 -10.30 -32.96 -37.44
N LEU A 14 -10.29 -32.24 -38.57
CA LEU A 14 -10.21 -30.78 -38.58
C LEU A 14 -11.42 -30.15 -37.89
N VAL A 15 -12.63 -30.63 -38.17
CA VAL A 15 -13.86 -30.14 -37.52
C VAL A 15 -13.79 -30.39 -36.01
N LEU A 16 -13.35 -31.57 -35.58
CA LEU A 16 -13.23 -31.90 -34.16
C LEU A 16 -12.25 -30.95 -33.45
N ILE A 17 -11.11 -30.66 -34.05
CA ILE A 17 -10.12 -29.71 -33.52
C ILE A 17 -10.74 -28.31 -33.39
N VAL A 18 -11.49 -27.85 -34.40
CA VAL A 18 -12.16 -26.54 -34.36
C VAL A 18 -13.19 -26.48 -33.23
N VAL A 19 -13.99 -27.53 -33.06
CA VAL A 19 -15.00 -27.60 -31.97
C VAL A 19 -14.33 -27.56 -30.61
N VAL A 20 -13.25 -28.33 -30.41
CA VAL A 20 -12.48 -28.31 -29.15
C VAL A 20 -11.85 -26.94 -28.90
N ALA A 21 -11.27 -26.31 -29.92
CA ALA A 21 -10.68 -24.98 -29.81
C ALA A 21 -11.71 -23.91 -29.45
N ILE A 22 -12.91 -23.97 -30.04
CA ILE A 22 -14.02 -23.05 -29.72
C ILE A 22 -14.50 -23.28 -28.28
N GLY A 23 -14.70 -24.53 -27.88
CA GLY A 23 -15.13 -24.88 -26.53
C GLY A 23 -14.11 -24.42 -25.48
N TRP A 24 -12.83 -24.65 -25.74
CA TRP A 24 -11.74 -24.17 -24.89
C TRP A 24 -11.75 -22.64 -24.80
N TRP A 25 -11.83 -21.95 -25.93
CA TRP A 25 -11.85 -20.50 -25.97
C TRP A 25 -13.02 -19.91 -25.19
N PHE A 26 -14.23 -20.46 -25.32
CA PHE A 26 -15.41 -20.03 -24.54
C PHE A 26 -15.26 -20.28 -23.04
N TRP A 27 -14.67 -21.42 -22.64
CA TRP A 27 -14.51 -21.77 -21.23
C TRP A 27 -13.49 -20.87 -20.51
N PHE A 28 -12.43 -20.47 -21.20
CA PHE A 28 -11.35 -19.67 -20.62
C PHE A 28 -11.49 -18.16 -20.87
N ARG A 29 -12.61 -17.69 -21.46
CA ARG A 29 -12.82 -16.24 -21.58
C ARG A 29 -13.06 -15.63 -20.21
N PRO A 30 -12.35 -14.54 -19.85
CA PRO A 30 -12.70 -13.77 -18.67
C PRO A 30 -14.12 -13.24 -18.82
N GLN A 31 -14.92 -13.37 -17.75
CA GLN A 31 -16.27 -12.81 -17.74
C GLN A 31 -16.18 -11.28 -17.81
N PRO A 32 -17.04 -10.61 -18.61
CA PRO A 32 -17.10 -9.16 -18.61
C PRO A 32 -17.48 -8.66 -17.21
N LEU A 33 -16.94 -7.50 -16.82
CA LEU A 33 -17.34 -6.88 -15.56
C LEU A 33 -18.84 -6.54 -15.61
N PRO A 34 -19.58 -6.65 -14.48
CA PRO A 34 -20.96 -6.21 -14.39
C PRO A 34 -21.14 -4.76 -14.86
N GLU A 35 -22.32 -4.44 -15.39
CA GLU A 35 -22.64 -3.08 -15.84
C GLU A 35 -22.45 -2.07 -14.69
N GLY A 36 -21.76 -0.97 -14.98
CA GLY A 36 -21.44 0.08 -14.00
C GLY A 36 -20.14 -0.13 -13.21
N LEU A 37 -19.44 -1.27 -13.37
CA LEU A 37 -18.13 -1.50 -12.77
C LEU A 37 -17.01 -1.32 -13.79
N ILE A 38 -16.02 -0.48 -13.43
CA ILE A 38 -14.81 -0.26 -14.22
C ILE A 38 -13.64 -0.83 -13.44
N GLN A 39 -12.79 -1.61 -14.12
CA GLN A 39 -11.52 -2.03 -13.55
C GLN A 39 -10.52 -0.87 -13.62
N ALA A 40 -10.27 -0.24 -12.48
CA ALA A 40 -9.24 0.78 -12.35
C ALA A 40 -8.15 0.29 -11.40
N ASN A 41 -6.90 0.56 -11.74
CA ASN A 41 -5.79 0.43 -10.81
C ASN A 41 -5.42 1.82 -10.31
N GLY A 42 -5.29 1.97 -9.00
CA GLY A 42 -4.92 3.23 -8.36
C GLY A 42 -3.93 2.98 -7.25
N ARG A 43 -3.14 4.00 -6.93
CA ARG A 43 -2.26 4.00 -5.78
C ARG A 43 -2.87 4.90 -4.71
N PHE A 44 -2.94 4.40 -3.48
CA PHE A 44 -3.19 5.25 -2.33
C PHE A 44 -1.90 5.94 -1.93
N GLU A 45 -1.92 7.26 -1.90
CA GLU A 45 -0.82 8.10 -1.44
C GLU A 45 -1.27 8.90 -0.23
N GLY A 46 -0.38 9.03 0.74
CA GLY A 46 -0.61 9.80 1.95
C GLY A 46 0.69 10.45 2.40
N ASP A 47 0.58 11.63 3.00
CA ASP A 47 1.74 12.31 3.56
C ASP A 47 2.24 11.57 4.80
N HIS A 48 3.52 11.24 4.82
CA HIS A 48 4.17 10.58 5.94
C HIS A 48 5.18 11.51 6.58
N TYR A 49 5.02 11.74 7.89
CA TYR A 49 5.92 12.58 8.67
C TYR A 49 6.52 11.77 9.82
N THR A 50 7.85 11.68 9.83
CA THR A 50 8.59 11.10 10.96
C THR A 50 8.95 12.19 11.94
N VAL A 51 8.41 12.11 13.16
CA VAL A 51 8.69 13.05 14.24
C VAL A 51 9.73 12.45 15.18
N ALA A 52 10.83 13.18 15.38
CA ALA A 52 11.90 12.79 16.30
C ALA A 52 12.32 13.98 17.17
N SER A 53 12.87 13.68 18.35
CA SER A 53 13.43 14.72 19.22
C SER A 53 14.70 15.32 18.61
N ARG A 54 14.84 16.64 18.69
CA ARG A 54 16.07 17.35 18.30
C ARG A 54 17.20 17.15 19.31
N VAL A 55 16.87 16.83 20.55
CA VAL A 55 17.83 16.63 21.64
C VAL A 55 17.65 15.25 22.26
N PRO A 56 18.73 14.57 22.65
CA PRO A 56 18.62 13.32 23.38
C PRO A 56 17.98 13.57 24.75
N GLY A 57 17.06 12.69 25.14
CA GLY A 57 16.36 12.80 26.42
C GLY A 57 15.57 11.53 26.72
N ARG A 58 15.27 11.29 28.00
CA ARG A 58 14.45 10.16 28.44
C ARG A 58 12.97 10.54 28.35
N VAL A 59 12.12 9.63 27.89
CA VAL A 59 10.67 9.85 27.88
C VAL A 59 10.12 9.81 29.30
N VAL A 60 9.42 10.87 29.70
CA VAL A 60 8.74 11.01 31.00
C VAL A 60 7.24 10.75 30.87
N ALA A 61 6.64 11.11 29.73
CA ALA A 61 5.24 10.81 29.44
C ALA A 61 5.01 10.60 27.95
N LEU A 62 4.19 9.60 27.63
CA LEU A 62 3.64 9.36 26.30
C LEU A 62 2.16 9.78 26.32
N LEU A 63 1.80 10.79 25.53
CA LEU A 63 0.49 11.45 25.58
C LEU A 63 -0.40 11.12 24.37
N ALA A 64 0.16 10.49 23.35
CA ALA A 64 -0.55 9.93 22.21
C ALA A 64 -0.16 8.46 22.02
N ARG A 65 -1.13 7.63 21.64
CA ARG A 65 -0.94 6.21 21.36
C ARG A 65 -1.06 5.95 19.86
N GLU A 66 -0.63 4.76 19.46
CA GLU A 66 -0.81 4.30 18.08
C GLU A 66 -2.30 4.26 17.72
N GLY A 67 -2.63 4.82 16.55
CA GLY A 67 -4.00 4.93 16.05
C GLY A 67 -4.76 6.18 16.51
N ASP A 68 -4.21 6.98 17.43
CA ASP A 68 -4.86 8.22 17.87
C ASP A 68 -4.85 9.28 16.76
N ALA A 69 -5.98 9.96 16.56
CA ALA A 69 -6.04 11.16 15.76
C ALA A 69 -5.40 12.34 16.53
N VAL A 70 -4.46 13.04 15.89
CA VAL A 70 -3.72 14.15 16.50
C VAL A 70 -3.86 15.43 15.69
N THR A 71 -3.82 16.58 16.36
CA THR A 71 -3.89 17.89 15.72
C THR A 71 -2.52 18.59 15.70
N ARG A 72 -2.35 19.55 14.80
CA ARG A 72 -1.12 20.36 14.72
C ARG A 72 -0.83 21.04 16.06
N GLY A 73 0.41 20.91 16.53
CA GLY A 73 0.87 21.50 17.79
C GLY A 73 0.50 20.70 19.04
N GLN A 74 -0.18 19.56 18.91
CA GLN A 74 -0.48 18.69 20.03
C GLN A 74 0.80 18.10 20.63
N LEU A 75 0.90 18.13 21.96
CA LEU A 75 2.01 17.53 22.68
C LEU A 75 1.87 16.00 22.67
N LEU A 76 2.77 15.32 21.97
CA LEU A 76 2.75 13.86 21.81
C LEU A 76 3.56 13.14 22.90
N VAL A 77 4.73 13.67 23.24
CA VAL A 77 5.69 13.07 24.16
C VAL A 77 6.35 14.16 24.98
N ARG A 78 6.56 13.90 26.28
CA ARG A 78 7.35 14.76 27.16
C ARG A 78 8.67 14.09 27.50
N LEU A 79 9.77 14.79 27.23
CA LEU A 79 11.13 14.35 27.59
C LEU A 79 11.58 14.96 28.91
N ASP A 80 12.52 14.29 29.56
CA ASP A 80 13.20 14.76 30.77
C ASP A 80 14.13 15.92 30.43
N ASP A 81 13.84 17.09 30.99
CA ASP A 81 14.53 18.35 30.72
C ASP A 81 15.33 18.88 31.93
N ALA A 82 15.49 18.09 33.00
CA ALA A 82 16.14 18.55 34.23
C ALA A 82 17.55 19.13 34.00
N ARG A 83 18.35 18.46 33.15
CA ARG A 83 19.69 18.94 32.78
C ARG A 83 19.66 20.20 31.92
N LEU A 84 18.67 20.33 31.03
CA LEU A 84 18.51 21.54 30.22
C LEU A 84 18.11 22.73 31.09
N ARG A 85 17.19 22.53 32.03
CA ARG A 85 16.76 23.58 32.98
C ARG A 85 17.92 24.07 33.84
N ALA A 86 18.70 23.16 34.41
CA ALA A 86 19.87 23.54 35.21
C ALA A 86 20.87 24.40 34.42
N ARG A 87 21.16 24.04 33.16
CA ARG A 87 22.05 24.84 32.28
C ARG A 87 21.45 26.20 31.92
N LEU A 88 20.15 26.24 31.67
CA LEU A 88 19.43 27.48 31.37
C LEU A 88 19.48 28.44 32.57
N ASP A 89 19.28 27.92 33.78
CA ASP A 89 19.32 28.73 35.01
C ASP A 89 20.73 29.26 35.29
N GLN A 90 21.77 28.45 35.09
CA GLN A 90 23.17 28.90 35.14
C GLN A 90 23.45 30.03 34.15
N ALA A 91 23.01 29.87 32.89
CA ALA A 91 23.22 30.88 31.86
C ALA A 91 22.47 32.19 32.17
N ARG A 92 21.26 32.10 32.73
CA ARG A 92 20.49 33.28 33.16
C ARG A 92 21.17 34.04 34.30
N GLN A 93 21.70 33.32 35.30
CA GLN A 93 22.44 33.94 36.40
C GLN A 93 23.71 34.63 35.91
N ALA A 94 24.42 34.02 34.96
CA ALA A 94 25.63 34.62 34.38
C ALA A 94 25.36 35.91 33.58
N VAL A 95 24.17 36.10 33.02
CA VAL A 95 23.80 37.35 32.31
C VAL A 95 23.26 38.42 33.26
N ALA A 96 22.70 38.02 34.40
CA ALA A 96 22.16 38.95 35.39
C ALA A 96 23.23 39.55 36.33
N ALA A 97 24.46 39.03 36.30
CA ALA A 97 25.62 39.50 37.06
C ALA A 97 26.48 40.45 36.21
#